data_AF-A0A7V4A2N7-F1
#
_entry.id   AF-A0A7V4A2N7-F1
#
_cell.length_a   1.000
_cell.length_b   1.000
_cell.length_c   1.000
_cell.angle_alpha   90.00
_cell.angle_beta   90.00
_cell.angle_gamma   90.00
#
_symmetry.space_group_name_H-M   'P 1'
#
loop_
_entity.id
_entity.type
_entity.pdbx_description
1 polymer ?
#
loop_
_entity_poly.entity_id
_entity_poly.type
_entity_poly.pdbx_seq_one_letter_code
_entity_poly.pdbx_strand_id
1 'polypeptide(L)'
;MVKLKLGYPEDPDYGERLEEFEARIARGEKIEPGDWMPAEYRRQLIRMISQHAHSEWVGMLPEGAWITRAPSLRRKLILLAKVQDEAGHGQYLYHAAETLGITREEMVEALLSGKAKYSNIFNYPTLTWADVGIIGWLVDGMAIKNQTMLAQCSYGPYSRAMVRICAEETFHHKQGKEAVLLYAKGSKKQRQMVQDALN
;
A
#
# COMPACT_ATOMS: atom_id res chain seq x y z
N MET A 1 -12.95 -22.13 -6.35
CA MET A 1 -13.43 -20.74 -6.24
C MET A 1 -14.43 -20.66 -5.10
N VAL A 2 -14.21 -19.82 -4.08
CA VAL A 2 -15.22 -19.61 -3.02
C VAL A 2 -16.42 -18.91 -3.64
N LYS A 3 -17.63 -19.41 -3.40
CA LYS A 3 -18.86 -18.77 -3.91
C LYS A 3 -19.10 -17.51 -3.09
N LEU A 4 -19.00 -16.36 -3.75
CA LEU A 4 -19.27 -15.06 -3.12
C LEU A 4 -20.74 -14.97 -2.72
N LYS A 5 -21.00 -14.53 -1.49
CA LYS A 5 -22.34 -14.26 -0.97
C LYS A 5 -22.49 -12.74 -0.86
N LEU A 6 -23.17 -12.13 -1.82
CA LEU A 6 -23.39 -10.68 -1.84
C LEU A 6 -24.83 -10.38 -1.51
N GLY A 7 -25.04 -9.25 -0.83
CA GLY A 7 -26.36 -8.68 -0.61
C GLY A 7 -26.53 -7.36 -1.33
N TYR A 8 -27.62 -7.23 -2.05
CA TYR A 8 -28.07 -6.00 -2.67
C TYR A 8 -29.32 -5.47 -1.95
N PRO A 9 -29.53 -4.14 -1.87
CA PRO A 9 -30.68 -3.55 -1.17
C PRO A 9 -32.06 -4.08 -1.61
N GLU A 10 -32.16 -4.58 -2.84
CA GLU A 10 -33.35 -5.19 -3.42
C GLU A 10 -33.58 -6.66 -3.00
N ASP A 11 -32.62 -7.32 -2.35
CA ASP A 11 -32.77 -8.71 -1.92
C ASP A 11 -33.82 -8.82 -0.79
N PRO A 12 -34.74 -9.81 -0.82
CA PRO A 12 -35.81 -9.93 0.16
C PRO A 12 -35.34 -10.04 1.63
N ASP A 13 -34.14 -10.56 1.86
CA ASP A 13 -33.54 -10.75 3.19
C ASP A 13 -32.40 -9.75 3.49
N TYR A 14 -32.23 -8.71 2.67
CA TYR A 14 -31.12 -7.75 2.82
C TYR A 14 -31.08 -7.08 4.19
N GLY A 15 -32.24 -6.63 4.70
CA GLY A 15 -32.33 -5.91 5.98
C GLY A 15 -31.83 -6.76 7.15
N GLU A 16 -32.33 -7.99 7.27
CA GLU A 16 -31.92 -8.93 8.33
C GLU A 16 -30.43 -9.26 8.25
N ARG A 17 -29.92 -9.54 7.04
CA ARG A 17 -28.50 -9.83 6.84
C ARG A 17 -27.59 -8.63 7.08
N LEU A 18 -28.06 -7.43 6.75
CA LEU A 18 -27.32 -6.19 7.01
C LEU A 18 -27.19 -5.96 8.52
N GLU A 19 -28.26 -6.14 9.30
CA GLU A 19 -28.21 -6.05 10.76
C GLU A 19 -27.23 -7.08 11.36
N GLU A 20 -27.24 -8.32 10.88
CA GLU A 20 -26.28 -9.34 11.32
C GLU A 20 -24.84 -8.93 10.99
N PHE A 21 -24.59 -8.46 9.76
CA PHE A 21 -23.29 -7.98 9.32
C PHE A 21 -22.80 -6.81 10.17
N GLU A 22 -23.63 -5.79 10.41
CA GLU A 22 -23.29 -4.63 11.23
C GLU A 22 -23.02 -5.03 12.69
N ALA A 23 -23.79 -5.97 13.23
CA ALA A 23 -23.55 -6.52 14.56
C ALA A 23 -22.21 -7.27 14.65
N ARG A 24 -21.81 -8.02 13.61
CA ARG A 24 -20.49 -8.65 13.54
C ARG A 24 -19.37 -7.61 13.53
N ILE A 25 -19.52 -6.55 12.72
CA ILE A 25 -18.56 -5.43 12.68
C ILE A 25 -18.44 -4.75 14.04
N ALA A 26 -19.56 -4.48 14.72
CA ALA A 26 -19.59 -3.85 16.04
C ALA A 26 -18.89 -4.70 17.13
N ARG A 27 -18.91 -6.02 17.00
CA ARG A 27 -18.18 -6.95 17.88
C ARG A 27 -16.68 -7.07 17.54
N GLY A 28 -16.22 -6.39 16.49
CA GLY A 28 -14.82 -6.44 16.04
C GLY A 28 -14.46 -7.72 15.28
N GLU A 29 -15.45 -8.48 14.83
CA GLU A 29 -15.22 -9.70 14.06
C GLU A 29 -14.70 -9.37 12.65
N LYS A 30 -13.90 -10.28 12.09
CA LYS A 30 -13.43 -10.17 10.71
C LYS A 30 -14.45 -10.78 9.75
N ILE A 31 -14.61 -10.13 8.61
CA ILE A 31 -15.35 -10.62 7.45
C ILE A 31 -14.38 -11.40 6.56
N GLU A 32 -14.77 -12.59 6.16
CA GLU A 32 -13.98 -13.52 5.35
C GLU A 32 -14.60 -13.72 3.95
N PRO A 33 -13.84 -14.24 2.96
CA PRO A 33 -14.31 -14.33 1.56
C PRO A 33 -15.61 -15.11 1.32
N GLY A 34 -15.93 -16.07 2.20
CA GLY A 34 -17.13 -16.89 2.12
C GLY A 34 -18.34 -16.33 2.89
N ASP A 35 -18.14 -15.25 3.62
CA ASP A 35 -19.19 -14.58 4.38
C ASP A 35 -20.12 -13.80 3.45
N TRP A 36 -21.35 -13.60 3.93
CA TRP A 36 -22.21 -12.61 3.32
C TRP A 36 -21.69 -11.20 3.63
N MET A 37 -21.71 -10.33 2.63
CA MET A 37 -21.39 -8.91 2.80
C MET A 37 -22.22 -8.04 1.86
N PRO A 38 -22.50 -6.78 2.23
CA PRO A 38 -23.13 -5.83 1.32
C PRO A 38 -22.32 -5.65 0.03
N ALA A 39 -22.99 -5.59 -1.11
CA ALA A 39 -22.35 -5.37 -2.41
C ALA A 39 -21.53 -4.06 -2.43
N GLU A 40 -22.00 -3.03 -1.73
CA GLU A 40 -21.28 -1.77 -1.58
C GLU A 40 -19.98 -1.92 -0.78
N TYR A 41 -20.03 -2.67 0.33
CA TYR A 41 -18.84 -2.95 1.15
C TYR A 41 -17.77 -3.64 0.31
N ARG A 42 -18.16 -4.68 -0.45
CA ARG A 42 -17.27 -5.36 -1.41
C ARG A 42 -16.70 -4.38 -2.43
N ARG A 43 -17.54 -3.56 -3.07
CA ARG A 43 -17.12 -2.60 -4.11
C ARG A 43 -16.08 -1.62 -3.58
N GLN A 44 -16.30 -1.08 -2.38
CA GLN A 44 -15.36 -0.15 -1.75
C GLN A 44 -14.04 -0.84 -1.37
N LEU A 45 -14.09 -2.07 -0.86
CA LEU A 45 -12.88 -2.84 -0.58
C LEU A 45 -12.08 -3.14 -1.84
N ILE A 46 -12.73 -3.58 -2.93
CA ILE A 46 -12.06 -3.77 -4.23
C ILE A 46 -11.36 -2.48 -4.64
N ARG A 47 -12.08 -1.35 -4.62
CA ARG A 47 -11.53 -0.04 -4.97
C ARG A 47 -10.33 0.34 -4.09
N MET A 48 -10.42 0.13 -2.78
CA MET A 48 -9.36 0.52 -1.85
C MET A 48 -8.13 -0.38 -1.97
N ILE A 49 -8.33 -1.70 -1.95
CA ILE A 49 -7.23 -2.68 -1.98
C ILE A 49 -6.54 -2.66 -3.34
N SER A 50 -7.28 -2.51 -4.45
CA SER A 50 -6.67 -2.42 -5.78
C SER A 50 -5.81 -1.17 -5.90
N GLN A 51 -6.30 -0.01 -5.47
CA GLN A 51 -5.54 1.25 -5.52
C GLN A 51 -4.35 1.24 -4.56
N HIS A 52 -4.44 0.51 -3.46
CA HIS A 52 -3.28 0.23 -2.61
C HIS A 52 -2.24 -0.61 -3.35
N ALA A 53 -2.65 -1.72 -3.98
CA ALA A 53 -1.76 -2.56 -4.78
C ALA A 53 -1.10 -1.77 -5.93
N HIS A 54 -1.87 -0.92 -6.61
CA HIS A 54 -1.35 -0.03 -7.64
C HIS A 54 -0.29 0.94 -7.09
N SER A 55 -0.51 1.44 -5.87
CA SER A 55 0.43 2.34 -5.21
C SER A 55 1.77 1.67 -4.95
N GLU A 56 1.79 0.41 -4.52
CA GLU A 56 3.05 -0.35 -4.38
C GLU A 56 3.80 -0.45 -5.71
N TRP A 57 3.11 -0.87 -6.78
CA TRP A 57 3.73 -1.04 -8.10
C TRP A 57 4.23 0.26 -8.71
N VAL A 58 3.46 1.33 -8.59
CA VAL A 58 3.84 2.64 -9.14
C VAL A 58 4.92 3.30 -8.28
N GLY A 59 4.95 3.03 -6.97
CA GLY A 59 5.98 3.51 -6.05
C GLY A 59 7.39 3.03 -6.38
N MET A 60 7.50 1.85 -6.99
CA MET A 60 8.77 1.32 -7.48
C MET A 60 9.42 2.19 -8.55
N LEU A 61 8.67 3.04 -9.28
CA LEU A 61 9.20 3.83 -10.39
C LEU A 61 10.14 4.96 -9.96
N PRO A 62 9.73 5.91 -9.08
CA PRO A 62 10.62 6.98 -8.62
C PRO A 62 11.88 6.45 -7.94
N GLU A 63 11.75 5.44 -7.08
CA GLU A 63 12.90 4.85 -6.39
C GLU A 63 13.75 3.97 -7.30
N GLY A 64 13.11 3.21 -8.20
CA GLY A 64 13.77 2.39 -9.21
C GLY A 64 14.69 3.19 -10.12
N ALA A 65 14.34 4.45 -10.44
CA ALA A 65 15.18 5.36 -11.21
C ALA A 65 16.57 5.57 -10.58
N TRP A 66 16.71 5.41 -9.26
CA TRP A 66 17.96 5.64 -8.53
C TRP A 66 18.78 4.39 -8.24
N ILE A 67 18.27 3.19 -8.55
CA ILE A 67 18.99 1.91 -8.33
C ILE A 67 20.38 1.92 -8.99
N THR A 68 20.49 2.38 -10.24
CA THR A 68 21.77 2.39 -10.96
C THR A 68 22.73 3.49 -10.46
N ARG A 69 22.19 4.54 -9.82
CA ARG A 69 22.88 5.79 -9.44
C ARG A 69 23.11 5.95 -7.94
N ALA A 70 22.78 4.94 -7.14
CA ALA A 70 22.98 4.98 -5.69
C ALA A 70 24.45 5.28 -5.31
N PRO A 71 24.71 6.15 -4.31
CA PRO A 71 26.03 6.72 -4.02
C PRO A 71 26.99 5.73 -3.35
N SER A 72 26.54 4.52 -3.01
CA SER A 72 27.38 3.45 -2.47
C SER A 72 26.72 2.09 -2.70
N LEU A 73 27.52 1.02 -2.72
CA LEU A 73 26.99 -0.35 -2.83
C LEU A 73 26.05 -0.69 -1.68
N ARG A 74 26.36 -0.27 -0.44
CA ARG A 74 25.47 -0.46 0.71
C ARG A 74 24.08 0.14 0.45
N ARG A 75 24.02 1.38 -0.01
CA ARG A 75 22.74 2.05 -0.30
C ARG A 75 22.02 1.45 -1.51
N LYS A 76 22.77 0.99 -2.51
CA LYS A 76 22.22 0.27 -3.67
C LYS A 76 21.52 -1.04 -3.25
N LEU A 77 22.18 -1.85 -2.41
CA LEU A 77 21.62 -3.11 -1.91
C LEU A 77 20.35 -2.89 -1.07
N ILE A 78 20.35 -1.87 -0.21
CA ILE A 78 19.17 -1.51 0.57
C ILE A 78 18.00 -1.11 -0.34
N LEU A 79 18.25 -0.26 -1.35
CA LEU A 79 17.22 0.20 -2.27
C LEU A 79 16.66 -0.95 -3.12
N LEU A 80 17.53 -1.86 -3.58
CA LEU A 80 17.10 -3.07 -4.28
C LEU A 80 16.18 -3.94 -3.43
N ALA A 81 16.53 -4.15 -2.15
CA ALA A 81 15.69 -4.91 -1.23
C ALA A 81 14.34 -4.22 -1.00
N LYS A 82 14.32 -2.90 -0.79
CA LYS A 82 13.08 -2.13 -0.64
C LYS A 82 12.16 -2.27 -1.86
N VAL A 83 12.67 -2.01 -3.07
CA VAL A 83 11.88 -2.10 -4.31
C VAL A 83 11.43 -3.53 -4.60
N GLN A 84 12.19 -4.54 -4.18
CA GLN A 84 11.77 -5.95 -4.23
C GLN A 84 10.60 -6.22 -3.28
N ASP A 85 10.66 -5.71 -2.05
CA ASP A 85 9.59 -5.86 -1.06
C ASP A 85 8.29 -5.20 -1.56
N GLU A 86 8.35 -3.98 -2.11
CA GLU A 86 7.19 -3.28 -2.71
C GLU A 86 6.49 -4.14 -3.78
N ALA A 87 7.26 -4.79 -4.66
CA ALA A 87 6.70 -5.71 -5.64
C ALA A 87 5.93 -6.86 -4.97
N GLY A 88 6.49 -7.41 -3.88
CA GLY A 88 5.86 -8.43 -3.04
C GLY A 88 4.59 -7.94 -2.33
N HIS A 89 4.62 -6.73 -1.79
CA HIS A 89 3.48 -6.09 -1.13
C HIS A 89 2.32 -5.89 -2.10
N GLY A 90 2.63 -5.42 -3.31
CA GLY A 90 1.67 -5.33 -4.40
C GLY A 90 1.05 -6.69 -4.74
N GLN A 91 1.82 -7.78 -4.72
CA GLN A 91 1.27 -9.13 -4.89
C GLN A 91 0.30 -9.50 -3.76
N TYR A 92 0.68 -9.29 -2.49
CA TYR A 92 -0.20 -9.61 -1.35
C TYR A 92 -1.54 -8.88 -1.45
N LEU A 93 -1.50 -7.61 -1.84
CA LEU A 93 -2.69 -6.78 -2.00
C LEU A 93 -3.57 -7.23 -3.17
N TYR A 94 -2.98 -7.55 -4.33
CA TYR A 94 -3.76 -8.12 -5.44
C TYR A 94 -4.43 -9.43 -5.03
N HIS A 95 -3.72 -10.34 -4.38
CA HIS A 95 -4.32 -11.59 -3.90
C HIS A 95 -5.44 -11.33 -2.88
N ALA A 96 -5.28 -10.36 -1.98
CA ALA A 96 -6.33 -9.97 -1.05
C ALA A 96 -7.58 -9.44 -1.78
N ALA A 97 -7.42 -8.62 -2.81
CA ALA A 97 -8.53 -8.14 -3.63
C ALA A 97 -9.18 -9.27 -4.46
N GLU A 98 -8.41 -10.23 -4.97
CA GLU A 98 -8.93 -11.38 -5.70
C GLU A 98 -9.85 -12.28 -4.86
N THR A 99 -9.69 -12.28 -3.54
CA THR A 99 -10.65 -12.96 -2.65
C THR A 99 -12.06 -12.36 -2.68
N LEU A 100 -12.18 -11.11 -3.14
CA LEU A 100 -13.45 -10.45 -3.41
C LEU A 100 -13.94 -10.77 -4.83
N GLY A 101 -13.21 -11.49 -5.67
CA GLY A 101 -13.63 -11.94 -7.01
C GLY A 101 -13.57 -10.90 -8.12
N ILE A 102 -12.70 -9.90 -7.99
CA ILE A 102 -12.12 -9.19 -9.14
C ILE A 102 -10.83 -9.92 -9.55
N THR A 103 -10.44 -9.93 -10.82
CA THR A 103 -9.14 -10.51 -11.21
C THR A 103 -8.02 -9.46 -11.16
N ARG A 104 -6.77 -9.91 -11.04
CA ARG A 104 -5.61 -9.03 -11.18
C ARG A 104 -5.58 -8.31 -12.52
N GLU A 105 -5.93 -8.96 -13.61
CA GLU A 105 -5.95 -8.37 -14.95
C GLU A 105 -6.95 -7.21 -15.03
N GLU A 106 -8.16 -7.38 -14.47
CA GLU A 106 -9.16 -6.30 -14.39
C GLU A 106 -8.63 -5.10 -13.59
N MET A 107 -7.95 -5.36 -12.46
CA MET A 107 -7.35 -4.31 -11.64
C MET A 107 -6.22 -3.58 -12.39
N VAL A 108 -5.32 -4.32 -13.04
CA VAL A 108 -4.20 -3.74 -13.80
C VAL A 108 -4.71 -2.94 -15.00
N GLU A 109 -5.68 -3.44 -15.74
CA GLU A 109 -6.30 -2.70 -16.85
C GLU A 109 -6.97 -1.41 -16.35
N ALA A 110 -7.65 -1.46 -15.18
CA ALA A 110 -8.22 -0.26 -14.58
C ALA A 110 -7.15 0.79 -14.23
N LEU A 111 -5.98 0.36 -13.74
CA LEU A 111 -4.83 1.26 -13.51
C LEU A 111 -4.32 1.86 -14.83
N LEU A 112 -4.02 1.02 -15.82
CA LEU A 112 -3.40 1.45 -17.08
C LEU A 112 -4.32 2.34 -17.92
N SER A 113 -5.63 2.11 -17.86
CA SER A 113 -6.65 2.95 -18.52
C SER A 113 -7.02 4.21 -17.73
N GLY A 114 -6.45 4.42 -16.54
CA GLY A 114 -6.72 5.59 -15.69
C GLY A 114 -8.07 5.58 -14.97
N LYS A 115 -8.81 4.45 -15.00
CA LYS A 115 -10.08 4.28 -14.28
C LYS A 115 -9.88 4.07 -12.78
N ALA A 116 -8.77 3.45 -12.40
CA ALA A 116 -8.33 3.31 -11.01
C ALA A 116 -7.16 4.26 -10.72
N LYS A 117 -7.04 4.66 -9.46
CA LYS A 117 -5.99 5.57 -8.99
C LYS A 117 -4.85 4.81 -8.31
N TYR A 118 -3.80 5.54 -7.98
CA TYR A 118 -2.74 5.17 -7.05
C TYR A 118 -2.40 6.40 -6.19
N SER A 119 -1.54 6.23 -5.19
CA SER A 119 -1.14 7.32 -4.29
C SER A 119 -0.53 8.48 -5.08
N ASN A 120 -1.00 9.71 -4.83
CA ASN A 120 -0.59 10.87 -5.62
C ASN A 120 0.92 11.16 -5.53
N ILE A 121 1.56 10.72 -4.44
CA ILE A 121 2.96 11.02 -4.10
C ILE A 121 3.92 10.48 -5.16
N PHE A 122 3.53 9.41 -5.86
CA PHE A 122 4.35 8.81 -6.90
C PHE A 122 4.30 9.55 -8.25
N ASN A 123 3.57 10.67 -8.33
CA ASN A 123 3.65 11.60 -9.46
C ASN A 123 4.77 12.64 -9.30
N TYR A 124 5.41 12.72 -8.13
CA TYR A 124 6.49 13.66 -7.88
C TYR A 124 7.83 13.06 -8.35
N PRO A 125 8.68 13.82 -9.05
CA PRO A 125 9.94 13.31 -9.56
C PRO A 125 10.99 13.21 -8.44
N THR A 126 11.83 12.18 -8.48
CA THR A 126 13.02 12.06 -7.63
C THR A 126 14.23 12.69 -8.33
N LEU A 127 14.56 13.93 -7.97
CA LEU A 127 15.55 14.74 -8.69
C LEU A 127 16.98 14.52 -8.21
N THR A 128 17.15 14.18 -6.94
CA THR A 128 18.45 13.88 -6.32
C THR A 128 18.40 12.59 -5.50
N TRP A 129 19.56 12.13 -5.02
CA TRP A 129 19.60 10.98 -4.12
C TRP A 129 18.93 11.28 -2.76
N ALA A 130 18.85 12.54 -2.35
CA ALA A 130 18.21 12.89 -1.09
C ALA A 130 16.70 12.60 -1.13
N ASP A 131 16.06 12.71 -2.29
CA ASP A 131 14.66 12.39 -2.53
C ASP A 131 14.35 10.93 -2.15
N VAL A 132 15.23 9.98 -2.51
CA VAL A 132 15.10 8.56 -2.11
C VAL A 132 15.11 8.42 -0.58
N GLY A 133 15.96 9.20 0.10
CA GLY A 133 15.99 9.24 1.56
C GLY A 133 14.71 9.82 2.18
N ILE A 134 14.14 10.86 1.56
CA ILE A 134 12.90 11.51 2.00
C ILE A 134 11.69 10.60 1.75
N ILE A 135 11.61 9.94 0.60
CA ILE A 135 10.57 8.93 0.32
C ILE A 135 10.62 7.84 1.39
N GLY A 136 11.79 7.20 1.54
CA GLY A 136 11.98 6.16 2.53
C GLY A 136 11.84 6.62 3.99
N TRP A 137 11.70 7.92 4.29
CA TRP A 137 11.49 8.38 5.66
C TRP A 137 10.09 8.93 5.88
N LEU A 138 9.70 9.96 5.12
CA LEU A 138 8.44 10.66 5.29
C LEU A 138 7.30 9.96 4.56
N VAL A 139 7.50 9.53 3.32
CA VAL A 139 6.44 8.88 2.54
C VAL A 139 6.13 7.52 3.14
N ASP A 140 7.13 6.68 3.35
CA ASP A 140 6.98 5.39 4.05
C ASP A 140 6.48 5.58 5.49
N GLY A 141 6.94 6.63 6.18
CA GLY A 141 6.48 6.93 7.53
C GLY A 141 4.99 7.25 7.61
N MET A 142 4.44 7.92 6.60
CA MET A 142 3.01 8.16 6.47
C MET A 142 2.25 6.91 6.03
N ALA A 143 2.84 6.11 5.14
CA ALA A 143 2.30 4.82 4.72
C ALA A 143 2.13 3.88 5.93
N ILE A 144 3.18 3.68 6.74
CA ILE A 144 3.14 2.86 7.97
C ILE A 144 2.02 3.28 8.91
N LYS A 145 1.82 4.60 9.12
CA LYS A 145 0.72 5.08 9.98
C LYS A 145 -0.65 4.67 9.44
N ASN A 146 -0.89 4.89 8.15
CA ASN A 146 -2.14 4.50 7.49
C ASN A 146 -2.34 2.97 7.52
N GLN A 147 -1.30 2.22 7.22
CA GLN A 147 -1.33 0.77 7.14
C GLN A 147 -1.49 0.10 8.50
N THR A 148 -0.90 0.66 9.56
CA THR A 148 -1.10 0.18 10.93
C THR A 148 -2.57 0.27 11.35
N MET A 149 -3.27 1.33 10.92
CA MET A 149 -4.72 1.43 11.13
C MET A 149 -5.49 0.37 10.31
N LEU A 150 -5.08 0.14 9.06
CA LEU A 150 -5.69 -0.85 8.18
C LEU A 150 -5.41 -2.30 8.59
N ALA A 151 -4.33 -2.56 9.34
CA ALA A 151 -4.07 -3.86 9.95
C ALA A 151 -5.21 -4.30 10.88
N GLN A 152 -6.02 -3.37 11.37
CA GLN A 152 -7.22 -3.64 12.15
C GLN A 152 -8.54 -3.54 11.37
N CYS A 153 -8.50 -3.34 10.05
CA CYS A 153 -9.72 -3.25 9.23
C CYS A 153 -10.58 -4.52 9.30
N SER A 154 -11.87 -4.40 8.98
CA SER A 154 -12.84 -5.48 9.16
C SER A 154 -12.71 -6.63 8.15
N TYR A 155 -12.07 -6.42 7.00
CA TYR A 155 -11.89 -7.50 6.02
C TYR A 155 -10.62 -8.31 6.32
N GLY A 156 -10.80 -9.59 6.67
CA GLY A 156 -9.74 -10.48 7.13
C GLY A 156 -8.54 -10.58 6.19
N PRO A 157 -8.72 -10.87 4.89
CA PRO A 157 -7.60 -10.96 3.94
C PRO A 157 -6.78 -9.68 3.85
N TYR A 158 -7.44 -8.52 3.87
CA TYR A 158 -6.75 -7.22 3.81
C TYR A 158 -6.01 -6.91 5.11
N SER A 159 -6.66 -7.11 6.26
CA SER A 159 -6.03 -6.98 7.59
C SER A 159 -4.77 -7.85 7.72
N ARG A 160 -4.83 -9.12 7.28
CA ARG A 160 -3.66 -10.03 7.32
C ARG A 160 -2.53 -9.61 6.38
N ALA A 161 -2.86 -9.08 5.19
CA ALA A 161 -1.85 -8.54 4.27
C ALA A 161 -1.15 -7.33 4.91
N MET A 162 -1.91 -6.41 5.53
CA MET A 162 -1.36 -5.23 6.21
C MET A 162 -0.45 -5.59 7.38
N VAL A 163 -0.78 -6.62 8.18
CA VAL A 163 0.11 -7.08 9.26
C VAL A 163 1.49 -7.48 8.73
N ARG A 164 1.56 -8.17 7.59
CA ARG A 164 2.83 -8.57 6.97
C ARG A 164 3.57 -7.37 6.40
N ILE A 165 2.87 -6.54 5.63
CA ILE A 165 3.46 -5.36 4.98
C ILE A 165 4.04 -4.40 6.04
N CYS A 166 3.29 -4.09 7.10
CA CYS A 166 3.77 -3.22 8.19
C CYS A 166 5.04 -3.75 8.89
N ALA A 167 5.16 -5.07 9.03
CA ALA A 167 6.34 -5.68 9.63
C ALA A 167 7.59 -5.50 8.77
N GLU A 168 7.43 -5.50 7.44
CA GLU A 168 8.51 -5.35 6.46
C GLU A 168 8.85 -3.85 6.25
N GLU A 169 7.85 -2.98 6.11
CA GLU A 169 8.05 -1.53 5.85
C GLU A 169 8.80 -0.78 6.96
N THR A 170 8.76 -1.29 8.19
CA THR A 170 9.53 -0.69 9.30
C THR A 170 11.03 -0.67 8.99
N PHE A 171 11.53 -1.66 8.25
CA PHE A 171 12.90 -1.68 7.76
C PHE A 171 13.15 -0.50 6.80
N HIS A 172 12.28 -0.32 5.79
CA HIS A 172 12.40 0.73 4.78
C HIS A 172 12.45 2.12 5.43
N HIS A 173 11.50 2.37 6.33
CA HIS A 173 11.39 3.63 7.09
C HIS A 173 12.69 3.98 7.82
N LYS A 174 13.26 2.98 8.52
CA LYS A 174 14.50 3.15 9.26
C LYS A 174 15.66 3.46 8.32
N GLN A 175 15.76 2.77 7.19
CA GLN A 175 16.85 2.97 6.24
C GLN A 175 16.79 4.34 5.56
N GLY A 176 15.59 4.85 5.24
CA GLY A 176 15.39 6.22 4.75
C GLY A 176 15.79 7.26 5.79
N LYS A 177 15.32 7.11 7.03
CA LYS A 177 15.72 7.98 8.15
C LYS A 177 17.24 8.05 8.33
N GLU A 178 17.92 6.90 8.27
CA GLU A 178 19.38 6.85 8.34
C GLU A 178 20.06 7.60 7.18
N ALA A 179 19.49 7.54 5.97
CA ALA A 179 20.02 8.27 4.80
C ALA A 179 19.87 9.79 4.97
N VAL A 180 18.70 10.24 5.43
CA VAL A 180 18.42 11.66 5.73
C VAL A 180 19.38 12.18 6.81
N LEU A 181 19.54 11.44 7.92
CA LEU A 181 20.44 11.84 9.01
C LEU A 181 21.90 11.92 8.55
N LEU A 182 22.34 11.02 7.67
CA LEU A 182 23.69 11.07 7.10
C LEU A 182 23.92 12.36 6.30
N TYR A 183 22.95 12.78 5.49
CA TYR A 183 23.06 13.99 4.69
C TYR A 183 22.94 15.25 5.55
N ALA A 184 22.05 15.24 6.55
CA ALA A 184 21.88 16.34 7.50
C ALA A 184 23.14 16.60 8.35
N LYS A 185 23.96 15.57 8.61
CA LYS A 185 25.25 15.67 9.33
C LYS A 185 26.45 15.82 8.39
N GLY A 186 26.22 15.84 7.07
CA GLY A 186 27.27 15.85 6.07
C GLY A 186 27.79 17.24 5.72
N SER A 187 28.44 17.31 4.56
CA SER A 187 28.90 18.55 3.94
C SER A 187 27.77 19.58 3.74
N LYS A 188 28.14 20.85 3.51
CA LYS A 188 27.16 21.90 3.17
C LYS A 188 26.29 21.50 1.96
N LYS A 189 26.87 20.85 0.94
CA LYS A 189 26.14 20.38 -0.24
C LYS A 189 25.11 19.30 0.10
N GLN A 190 25.46 18.34 0.96
CA GLN A 190 24.53 17.28 1.39
C GLN A 190 23.38 17.83 2.24
N ARG A 191 23.68 18.77 3.15
CA ARG A 191 22.66 19.45 3.96
C ARG A 191 21.68 20.24 3.10
N GLN A 192 22.19 20.97 2.11
CA GLN A 192 21.33 21.70 1.17
C GLN A 192 20.47 20.74 0.34
N MET A 193 21.04 19.64 -0.14
CA MET A 193 20.32 18.66 -0.95
C MET A 193 19.18 18.00 -0.19
N VAL A 194 19.39 17.61 1.07
CA VAL A 194 18.31 17.01 1.87
C VAL A 194 17.27 18.02 2.34
N GLN A 195 17.65 19.28 2.52
CA GLN A 195 16.69 20.35 2.78
C GLN A 195 15.84 20.65 1.54
N ASP A 196 16.43 20.64 0.35
CA ASP A 196 15.72 20.85 -0.91
C ASP A 196 14.71 19.72 -1.18
N ALA A 197 15.11 18.46 -0.98
CA ALA A 197 14.21 17.31 -1.10
C ALA A 197 13.08 17.29 -0.06
N LEU A 198 13.20 18.04 1.05
CA LEU A 198 12.17 18.17 2.07
C LEU A 198 11.14 19.26 1.76
N ASN A 199 11.52 20.29 1.01
CA ASN A 199 10.68 21.45 0.70
C ASN A 199 9.61 21.13 -0.35
#